data_AF-A0A7X8CP92-F1
#
_entry.id   AF-A0A7X8CP92-F1
#
_cell.length_a   1.000
_cell.length_b   1.000
_cell.length_c   1.000
_cell.angle_alpha   90.00
_cell.angle_beta   90.00
_cell.angle_gamma   90.00
#
_symmetry.space_group_name_H-M   'P 1'
#
loop_
_entity.id
_entity.type
_entity.pdbx_description
1 polymer ?
#
loop_
_entity_poly.entity_id
_entity_poly.type
_entity_poly.pdbx_seq_one_letter_code
_entity_poly.pdbx_strand_id
1 'polypeptide(L)'
;MKKLSRRQFIGRSAAGIGSVVLASQFPLNAAPVSAARMPIGFQVWTIREALVKDFPGTLKKMAGLGFQSMEMCSPPGYESSGFGPLMKLTAKEMKQIINDAGLICPSSHYGMAEFREHLEERIDFALESGQTQMILSSFGLP
;
A
#
# COMPACT_ATOMS: atom_id res chain seq x y z
N MET A 1 25.16 -5.32 -54.62
CA MET A 1 25.42 -5.83 -53.26
C MET A 1 26.84 -5.47 -52.84
N LYS A 2 27.04 -4.75 -51.72
CA LYS A 2 28.40 -4.48 -51.20
C LYS A 2 28.98 -5.78 -50.64
N LYS A 3 30.04 -6.32 -51.24
CA LYS A 3 30.74 -7.53 -50.76
C LYS A 3 31.54 -7.16 -49.51
N LEU A 4 31.31 -7.88 -48.40
CA LEU A 4 32.12 -7.75 -47.18
C LEU A 4 33.50 -8.35 -47.42
N SER A 5 34.55 -7.61 -47.08
CA SER A 5 35.91 -8.17 -47.13
C SER A 5 36.16 -9.10 -45.94
N ARG A 6 37.09 -10.05 -46.09
CA ARG A 6 37.45 -11.00 -45.02
C ARG A 6 37.86 -10.28 -43.73
N ARG A 7 38.55 -9.14 -43.83
CA ARG A 7 38.93 -8.29 -42.68
C ARG A 7 37.71 -7.67 -42.00
N GLN A 8 36.74 -7.20 -42.78
CA GLN A 8 35.49 -6.64 -42.25
C GLN A 8 34.63 -7.73 -41.57
N PHE A 9 34.61 -8.94 -42.13
CA PHE A 9 33.91 -10.07 -41.51
C PHE A 9 34.53 -10.42 -40.16
N ILE A 10 35.84 -10.66 -40.11
CA ILE A 10 36.56 -11.00 -38.87
C ILE A 10 36.41 -9.88 -37.83
N GLY A 11 36.58 -8.62 -38.23
CA GLY A 11 36.44 -7.48 -37.31
C GLY A 11 35.03 -7.36 -36.72
N ARG A 12 33.99 -7.58 -37.52
CA ARG A 12 32.59 -7.54 -37.05
C ARG A 12 32.25 -8.73 -36.17
N SER A 13 32.73 -9.93 -36.49
CA SER A 13 32.52 -11.13 -35.67
C SER A 13 33.22 -11.01 -34.32
N ALA A 14 34.46 -10.50 -34.29
CA ALA A 14 35.19 -10.26 -33.05
C ALA A 14 34.49 -9.21 -32.17
N ALA A 15 34.02 -8.11 -32.76
CA ALA A 15 33.25 -7.10 -32.05
C ALA A 15 31.92 -7.66 -31.49
N GLY A 16 31.22 -8.48 -32.27
CA GLY A 16 29.97 -9.12 -31.85
C GLY A 16 30.13 -10.14 -30.72
N ILE A 17 31.22 -10.91 -30.73
CA ILE A 17 31.53 -11.84 -29.62
C ILE A 17 31.95 -11.06 -28.37
N GLY A 18 32.77 -10.02 -28.54
CA GLY A 18 33.20 -9.16 -27.44
C GLY A 18 32.03 -8.49 -26.71
N SER A 19 31.03 -8.00 -27.45
CA SER A 19 29.84 -7.39 -26.85
C SER A 19 28.96 -8.40 -26.11
N VAL A 20 28.82 -9.65 -26.60
CA VAL A 20 28.08 -10.71 -25.92
C VAL A 20 28.76 -11.15 -24.62
N VAL A 21 30.09 -11.29 -24.64
CA VAL A 21 30.87 -11.65 -23.43
C VAL A 21 30.79 -10.54 -22.38
N LEU A 22 30.89 -9.27 -22.78
CA LEU A 22 30.71 -8.16 -21.84
C LEU A 22 29.30 -8.10 -21.25
N ALA A 23 28.27 -8.33 -22.08
CA ALA A 23 26.89 -8.37 -21.62
C ALA A 23 26.60 -9.55 -20.67
N SER A 24 27.27 -10.70 -20.83
CA SER A 24 27.09 -11.85 -19.94
C SER A 24 27.75 -11.69 -18.56
N GLN A 25 28.67 -10.74 -18.41
CA GLN A 25 29.22 -10.37 -17.09
C GLN A 25 28.31 -9.44 -16.30
N PHE A 26 27.30 -8.83 -16.95
CA PHE A 26 26.29 -8.06 -16.23
C PHE A 26 25.25 -9.02 -15.65
N PRO A 27 24.96 -8.96 -14.34
CA PRO A 27 23.88 -9.73 -13.77
C PRO A 27 22.55 -9.25 -14.39
N LEU A 28 21.99 -10.05 -15.31
CA LEU A 28 20.67 -9.81 -15.93
C LEU A 28 19.52 -9.73 -14.89
N ASN A 29 19.76 -10.24 -13.68
CA ASN A 29 18.84 -10.19 -12.54
C ASN A 29 19.10 -9.02 -11.58
N ALA A 30 20.06 -8.13 -11.88
CA ALA A 30 20.24 -6.87 -11.18
C ALA A 30 19.48 -5.74 -11.88
N ALA A 31 18.30 -6.03 -12.42
CA ALA A 31 17.29 -4.98 -12.42
C ALA A 31 17.25 -4.48 -10.96
N PRO A 32 17.37 -3.16 -10.70
CA PRO A 32 16.89 -2.70 -9.42
C PRO A 32 15.50 -3.29 -9.35
N VAL A 33 15.24 -4.15 -8.35
CA VAL A 33 13.87 -4.33 -7.90
C VAL A 33 13.49 -2.88 -7.66
N SER A 34 12.74 -2.27 -8.58
CA SER A 34 12.02 -1.08 -8.22
C SER A 34 11.13 -1.66 -7.16
N ALA A 35 11.58 -1.62 -5.90
CA ALA A 35 10.78 -1.98 -4.76
C ALA A 35 9.48 -1.29 -5.08
N ALA A 36 8.44 -2.09 -5.36
CA ALA A 36 7.18 -1.58 -5.85
C ALA A 36 6.92 -0.34 -4.98
N ARG A 37 6.78 0.85 -5.59
CA ARG A 37 6.76 2.15 -4.91
C ARG A 37 5.50 2.26 -4.06
N MET A 38 5.31 1.32 -3.15
CA MET A 38 4.20 1.20 -2.26
C MET A 38 4.58 2.01 -1.02
N PRO A 39 3.72 2.95 -0.62
CA PRO A 39 3.85 3.67 0.64
C PRO A 39 4.10 2.69 1.79
N ILE A 40 5.08 2.98 2.64
CA ILE A 40 5.27 2.21 3.88
C ILE A 40 4.09 2.53 4.80
N GLY A 41 3.32 1.49 5.13
CA GLY A 41 2.09 1.62 5.91
C GLY A 41 2.14 0.93 7.27
N PHE A 42 1.12 1.19 8.08
CA PHE A 42 0.89 0.50 9.35
C PHE A 42 -0.60 0.17 9.52
N GLN A 43 -0.89 -0.91 10.23
CA GLN A 43 -2.24 -1.27 10.64
C GLN A 43 -2.52 -0.65 12.02
N VAL A 44 -3.65 0.05 12.16
CA VAL A 44 -4.00 0.81 13.36
C VAL A 44 -4.23 -0.02 14.62
N TRP A 45 -4.53 -1.32 14.47
CA TRP A 45 -4.79 -2.23 15.60
C TRP A 45 -3.72 -2.15 16.71
N THR A 46 -2.44 -2.09 16.33
CA THR A 46 -1.31 -2.10 17.28
C THR A 46 -1.16 -0.80 18.06
N ILE A 47 -1.77 0.30 17.59
CA ILE A 47 -1.69 1.63 18.21
C ILE A 47 -3.07 2.15 18.65
N ARG A 48 -4.08 1.29 18.70
CA ARG A 48 -5.50 1.62 18.95
C ARG A 48 -5.69 2.57 20.13
N GLU A 49 -5.03 2.32 21.26
CA GLU A 49 -5.23 3.13 22.47
C GLU A 49 -4.80 4.59 22.29
N ALA A 50 -3.63 4.81 21.67
CA ALA A 50 -3.15 6.16 21.34
C ALA A 50 -4.04 6.80 20.27
N LEU A 51 -4.37 6.03 19.23
CA LEU A 51 -5.20 6.46 18.11
C LEU A 51 -6.59 6.95 18.55
N VAL A 52 -7.25 6.21 19.43
CA VAL A 52 -8.60 6.55 19.89
C VAL A 52 -8.58 7.72 20.88
N LYS A 53 -7.51 7.85 21.66
CA LYS A 53 -7.31 8.98 22.59
C LYS A 53 -7.10 10.30 21.85
N ASP A 54 -6.29 10.30 20.80
CA ASP A 54 -6.00 11.47 19.98
C ASP A 54 -5.73 11.03 18.53
N PHE A 55 -6.81 10.98 17.75
CA PHE A 55 -6.75 10.49 16.37
C PHE A 55 -5.84 11.37 15.49
N PRO A 56 -6.07 12.69 15.37
CA PRO A 56 -5.21 13.55 14.55
C PRO A 56 -3.75 13.59 15.05
N GLY A 57 -3.53 13.71 16.36
CA GLY A 57 -2.18 13.80 16.92
C GLY A 57 -1.38 12.52 16.76
N THR A 58 -2.02 11.36 16.92
CA THR A 58 -1.37 10.05 16.69
C THR A 58 -0.98 9.88 15.23
N LEU A 59 -1.86 10.23 14.28
CA LEU A 59 -1.55 10.13 12.86
C LEU A 59 -0.39 11.06 12.45
N LYS A 60 -0.37 12.30 12.95
CA LYS A 60 0.76 13.22 12.72
C LYS A 60 2.08 12.66 13.26
N LYS A 61 2.04 12.00 14.43
CA LYS A 61 3.22 11.32 14.98
C LYS A 61 3.69 10.19 14.06
N MET A 62 2.77 9.35 13.57
CA MET A 62 3.10 8.25 12.65
C MET A 62 3.70 8.76 11.34
N ALA A 63 3.14 9.82 10.76
CA ALA A 63 3.70 10.47 9.58
C ALA A 63 5.12 11.03 9.84
N GLY A 64 5.34 11.64 11.00
CA GLY A 64 6.66 12.12 11.43
C GLY A 64 7.71 11.02 11.61
N LEU A 65 7.29 9.76 11.78
CA LEU A 65 8.17 8.58 11.80
C LEU A 65 8.48 8.03 10.40
N GLY A 66 7.88 8.60 9.34
CA GLY A 66 8.11 8.21 7.94
C GLY A 66 7.09 7.26 7.36
N PHE A 67 6.00 6.94 8.08
CA PHE A 67 4.87 6.23 7.49
C PHE A 67 4.15 7.14 6.49
N GLN A 68 3.66 6.53 5.42
CA GLN A 68 3.02 7.22 4.30
C GLN A 68 1.58 6.75 4.09
N SER A 69 1.24 5.55 4.56
CA SER A 69 -0.11 5.01 4.52
C SER A 69 -0.51 4.39 5.85
N MET A 70 -1.81 4.14 6.00
CA MET A 70 -2.38 3.42 7.13
C MET A 70 -3.48 2.48 6.66
N GLU A 71 -3.72 1.44 7.44
CA GLU A 71 -4.87 0.56 7.28
C GLU A 71 -5.74 0.66 8.52
N MET A 72 -7.03 0.90 8.33
CA MET A 72 -8.00 1.10 9.40
C MET A 72 -8.59 -0.24 9.89
N CYS A 73 -9.26 -0.22 11.04
CA CYS A 73 -10.26 -1.20 11.42
C CYS A 73 -11.63 -0.53 11.39
N SER A 74 -12.62 -1.14 10.73
CA SER A 74 -13.97 -0.58 10.62
C SER A 74 -14.53 -0.24 12.00
N PRO A 75 -14.77 1.05 12.34
CA PRO A 75 -15.21 1.40 13.69
C PRO A 75 -16.49 0.69 14.15
N PRO A 76 -17.51 0.48 13.29
CA PRO A 76 -18.69 -0.31 13.64
C PRO A 76 -18.38 -1.79 13.89
N GLY A 77 -17.65 -2.46 12.99
CA GLY A 77 -17.27 -3.87 13.16
C GLY A 77 -16.32 -4.13 14.34
N TYR A 78 -15.63 -3.11 14.82
CA TYR A 78 -14.66 -3.16 15.89
C TYR A 78 -15.03 -2.29 17.09
N GLU A 79 -16.31 -1.97 17.26
CA GLU A 79 -16.81 -1.10 18.32
C GLU A 79 -16.37 -1.61 19.70
N SER A 80 -16.74 -2.87 20.01
CA SER A 80 -16.38 -3.58 21.25
C SER A 80 -14.88 -3.88 21.36
N SER A 81 -14.12 -3.74 20.28
CA SER A 81 -12.66 -3.91 20.27
C SER A 81 -11.92 -2.60 20.55
N GLY A 82 -12.64 -1.52 20.88
CA GLY A 82 -12.08 -0.24 21.30
C GLY A 82 -12.04 0.82 20.21
N PHE A 83 -12.56 0.56 19.01
CA PHE A 83 -12.67 1.56 17.93
C PHE A 83 -13.98 2.35 17.96
N GLY A 84 -14.93 1.98 18.83
CA GLY A 84 -16.23 2.64 18.96
C GLY A 84 -16.19 4.18 19.02
N PRO A 85 -15.25 4.82 19.75
CA PRO A 85 -15.21 6.29 19.79
C PRO A 85 -14.91 6.98 18.46
N LEU A 86 -14.41 6.25 17.45
CA LEU A 86 -14.21 6.78 16.09
C LEU A 86 -15.48 6.73 15.23
N MET A 87 -16.55 6.04 15.65
CA MET A 87 -17.82 6.00 14.93
C MET A 87 -18.53 7.36 14.83
N LYS A 88 -18.15 8.32 15.69
CA LYS A 88 -18.64 9.70 15.63
C LYS A 88 -18.12 10.48 14.41
N LEU A 89 -17.07 9.99 13.75
CA LEU A 89 -16.50 10.61 12.57
C LEU A 89 -17.21 10.10 11.32
N THR A 90 -17.65 11.03 10.48
CA THR A 90 -18.06 10.68 9.12
C THR A 90 -16.87 10.19 8.30
N ALA A 91 -17.14 9.44 7.22
CA ALA A 91 -16.11 8.97 6.31
C ALA A 91 -15.25 10.11 5.74
N LYS A 92 -15.89 11.25 5.42
CA LYS A 92 -15.22 12.46 4.91
C LYS A 92 -14.34 13.13 5.95
N GLU A 93 -14.81 13.28 7.19
CA GLU A 93 -14.00 13.83 8.29
C GLU A 93 -12.80 12.93 8.57
N MET A 94 -13.01 11.62 8.61
CA MET A 94 -11.92 10.65 8.78
C MET A 94 -10.86 10.81 7.68
N LYS A 95 -11.28 10.86 6.41
CA LYS A 95 -10.37 11.09 5.28
C LYS A 95 -9.61 12.41 5.40
N GLN A 96 -10.31 13.48 5.77
CA GLN A 96 -9.68 14.79 5.93
C GLN A 96 -8.60 14.76 7.00
N ILE A 97 -8.89 14.20 8.18
CA ILE A 97 -7.92 14.09 9.28
C ILE A 97 -6.68 13.27 8.87
N ILE A 98 -6.90 12.16 8.15
CA ILE A 98 -5.82 11.30 7.65
C ILE A 98 -4.93 12.06 6.65
N ASN A 99 -5.55 12.76 5.70
CA ASN A 99 -4.84 13.56 4.70
C ASN A 99 -4.10 14.75 5.33
N ASP A 100 -4.70 15.42 6.33
CA ASP A 100 -4.09 16.53 7.06
C ASP A 100 -2.85 16.09 7.86
N ALA A 101 -2.75 14.80 8.20
CA ALA A 101 -1.56 14.21 8.80
C ALA A 101 -0.50 13.83 7.75
N GLY A 102 -0.79 13.92 6.45
CA GLY A 102 0.11 13.53 5.37
C GLY A 102 0.10 12.02 5.07
N LEU A 103 -0.93 11.31 5.51
CA LEU A 103 -1.10 9.87 5.28
C LEU A 103 -2.21 9.60 4.24
N ILE A 104 -2.21 8.40 3.67
CA ILE A 104 -3.35 7.85 2.92
C ILE A 104 -3.93 6.61 3.62
N CYS A 105 -5.22 6.32 3.43
CA CYS A 105 -5.87 5.13 3.97
C CYS A 105 -6.44 4.26 2.85
N PRO A 106 -5.61 3.46 2.14
CA PRO A 106 -6.08 2.66 1.01
C PRO A 106 -6.96 1.47 1.43
N SER A 107 -6.88 1.02 2.68
CA SER A 107 -7.61 -0.17 3.13
C SER A 107 -8.15 -0.07 4.55
N SER A 108 -9.13 -0.94 4.84
CA SER A 108 -9.63 -1.20 6.19
C SER A 108 -9.95 -2.68 6.36
N HIS A 109 -9.76 -3.16 7.59
CA HIS A 109 -10.28 -4.44 8.07
C HIS A 109 -11.78 -4.34 8.34
N TYR A 110 -12.52 -5.35 7.89
CA TYR A 110 -13.95 -5.54 8.11
C TYR A 110 -14.22 -6.98 8.58
N GLY A 111 -15.22 -7.15 9.43
CA GLY A 111 -15.73 -8.45 9.84
C GLY A 111 -16.77 -9.02 8.87
N MET A 112 -16.97 -10.35 8.92
CA MET A 112 -17.94 -11.02 8.03
C MET A 112 -19.38 -10.56 8.21
N ALA A 113 -19.80 -10.21 9.43
CA ALA A 113 -21.14 -9.70 9.70
C ALA A 113 -21.39 -8.39 8.92
N GLU A 114 -20.39 -7.49 8.87
CA GLU A 114 -20.49 -6.24 8.12
C GLU A 114 -20.70 -6.49 6.62
N PHE A 115 -20.01 -7.49 6.05
CA PHE A 115 -20.17 -7.85 4.64
C PHE A 115 -21.46 -8.60 4.33
N ARG A 116 -22.07 -9.27 5.31
CA ARG A 116 -23.35 -9.97 5.12
C ARG A 116 -24.55 -9.07 5.33
N GLU A 117 -24.46 -8.18 6.31
CA GLU A 117 -25.62 -7.45 6.85
C GLU A 117 -25.61 -5.98 6.44
N HIS A 118 -24.43 -5.42 6.12
CA HIS A 118 -24.25 -3.97 5.90
C HIS A 118 -23.39 -3.64 4.66
N LEU A 119 -23.29 -4.53 3.68
CA LEU A 119 -22.32 -4.42 2.58
C LEU A 119 -22.37 -3.06 1.85
N GLU A 120 -23.56 -2.60 1.45
CA GLU A 120 -23.74 -1.34 0.71
C GLU A 120 -23.23 -0.14 1.51
N GLU A 121 -23.66 -0.02 2.77
CA GLU A 121 -23.19 1.04 3.68
C GLU A 121 -21.65 1.01 3.84
N ARG A 122 -21.06 -0.19 3.93
CA ARG A 122 -19.60 -0.35 4.09
C ARG A 122 -18.85 0.05 2.83
N ILE A 123 -19.39 -0.25 1.64
CA ILE A 123 -18.84 0.20 0.36
C ILE A 123 -18.91 1.73 0.24
N ASP A 124 -20.05 2.34 0.57
CA ASP A 124 -20.21 3.79 0.54
C ASP A 124 -19.22 4.48 1.48
N PHE A 125 -19.10 3.97 2.71
CA PHE A 125 -18.13 4.47 3.67
C PHE A 125 -16.68 4.33 3.15
N ALA A 126 -16.33 3.18 2.57
CA ALA A 126 -15.00 2.93 2.02
C ALA A 126 -14.65 3.94 0.91
N LEU A 127 -15.58 4.16 -0.03
CA LEU A 127 -15.41 5.13 -1.11
C LEU A 127 -15.27 6.57 -0.58
N GLU A 128 -16.14 6.98 0.35
CA GLU A 128 -16.09 8.33 0.91
C GLU A 128 -14.83 8.58 1.75
N SER A 129 -14.37 7.56 2.49
CA SER A 129 -13.14 7.64 3.30
C SER A 129 -11.86 7.50 2.47
N GLY A 130 -11.98 7.22 1.16
CA GLY A 130 -10.86 7.17 0.22
C GLY A 130 -10.15 5.81 0.17
N GLN A 131 -10.77 4.78 0.71
CA GLN A 131 -10.28 3.41 0.61
C GLN A 131 -10.47 2.88 -0.81
N THR A 132 -9.54 2.03 -1.25
CA THR A 132 -9.60 1.32 -2.53
C THR A 132 -9.69 -0.19 -2.35
N GLN A 133 -9.54 -0.67 -1.11
CA GLN A 133 -9.55 -2.08 -0.75
C GLN A 133 -10.31 -2.30 0.56
N MET A 134 -11.21 -3.28 0.57
CA MET A 134 -11.91 -3.72 1.77
C MET A 134 -11.45 -5.14 2.11
N ILE A 135 -10.91 -5.35 3.31
CA ILE A 135 -10.28 -6.61 3.71
C ILE A 135 -11.19 -7.35 4.68
N LEU A 136 -11.61 -8.57 4.33
CA LEU A 136 -12.23 -9.49 5.28
C LEU A 136 -11.15 -10.02 6.23
N SER A 137 -11.04 -9.43 7.41
CA SER A 137 -9.98 -9.79 8.37
C SER A 137 -10.34 -10.96 9.27
N SER A 138 -11.64 -11.31 9.36
CA SER A 138 -12.10 -12.47 10.11
C SER A 138 -13.50 -12.92 9.66
N PHE A 139 -13.72 -14.23 9.63
CA PHE A 139 -15.06 -14.83 9.43
C PHE A 139 -15.96 -14.73 10.68
N GLY A 140 -15.40 -14.27 11.79
CA GLY A 140 -15.97 -14.29 13.14
C GLY A 140 -14.85 -14.63 14.10
N LEU A 141 -14.56 -13.71 15.04
CA LEU A 141 -13.72 -14.04 16.19
C LEU A 141 -14.64 -14.62 17.27
N PRO A 142 -14.25 -15.72 17.94
CA PRO A 142 -15.04 -16.29 19.04
C PRO A 142 -15.22 -15.29 20.19
#